data_AF-A0A1H2F932-F1
#
_entry.id   AF-A0A1H2F932-F1
#
_cell.length_a   1.000
_cell.length_b   1.000
_cell.length_c   1.000
_cell.angle_alpha   90.00
_cell.angle_beta   90.00
_cell.angle_gamma   90.00
#
_symmetry.space_group_name_H-M   'P 1'
#
loop_
_entity.id
_entity.type
_entity.pdbx_description
1 polymer ?
#
loop_
_entity_poly.entity_id
_entity_poly.type
_entity_poly.pdbx_seq_one_letter_code
_entity_poly.pdbx_strand_id
1 'polypeptide(L)'
;MKCFYSGNDAVGLCKACGRGLSLAHLTELPRGLACKGRCEEKTGDLIEAEDGNIQLRKSGMMKTMAKGSARATFVVACFFLLFGGILCFIYWHSRDFVSLAFGVALFAFGVFYIFRSRKLGAQIESAKF
;
A
#
# COMPACT_ATOMS: atom_id res chain seq x y z
N MET A 1 1.74 17.62 -33.63
CA MET A 1 0.53 16.74 -33.66
C MET A 1 -0.65 17.62 -34.02
N LYS A 2 -1.57 17.21 -34.90
CA LYS A 2 -2.68 18.07 -35.36
C LYS A 2 -3.95 17.86 -34.56
N CYS A 3 -4.76 18.92 -34.45
CA CYS A 3 -6.06 18.90 -33.84
C CYS A 3 -7.05 18.18 -34.76
N PHE A 4 -7.85 17.28 -34.18
CA PHE A 4 -8.85 16.50 -34.91
C PHE A 4 -9.94 17.38 -35.56
N TYR A 5 -10.28 18.51 -34.93
CA TYR A 5 -11.40 19.35 -35.37
C TYR A 5 -10.97 20.50 -36.29
N SER A 6 -9.84 21.15 -35.99
CA SER A 6 -9.42 22.38 -36.70
C SER A 6 -8.18 22.20 -37.56
N GLY A 7 -7.52 21.04 -37.55
CA GLY A 7 -6.28 20.81 -38.31
C GLY A 7 -5.05 21.61 -37.83
N ASN A 8 -5.24 22.58 -36.93
CA ASN A 8 -4.20 23.36 -36.25
C ASN A 8 -3.37 22.49 -35.32
N ASP A 9 -2.27 23.02 -34.78
CA ASP A 9 -1.47 22.29 -33.80
C ASP A 9 -2.27 21.97 -32.53
N ALA A 10 -2.15 20.72 -32.08
CA ALA A 10 -2.77 20.23 -30.87
C ALA A 10 -1.90 20.55 -29.65
N VAL A 11 -2.54 21.03 -28.59
CA VAL A 11 -1.92 21.40 -27.31
C VAL A 11 -2.04 20.26 -26.29
N GLY A 12 -2.99 19.33 -26.48
CA GLY A 12 -3.15 18.17 -25.62
C GLY A 12 -4.01 17.08 -26.25
N LEU A 13 -4.17 15.96 -25.55
CA LEU A 13 -5.03 14.85 -25.96
C LEU A 13 -6.22 14.70 -25.02
N CYS A 14 -7.39 14.41 -25.60
CA CYS A 14 -8.58 14.07 -24.82
C CYS A 14 -8.38 12.73 -24.09
N LYS A 15 -8.62 12.68 -22.78
CA LYS A 15 -8.48 11.47 -21.95
C LYS A 15 -9.45 10.36 -22.37
N ALA A 16 -10.66 10.70 -22.84
CA ALA A 16 -11.67 9.72 -23.23
C ALA A 16 -11.49 9.16 -24.66
N CYS A 17 -11.08 9.97 -25.63
CA CYS A 17 -11.03 9.56 -27.04
C CYS A 17 -9.63 9.53 -27.66
N GLY A 18 -8.60 9.99 -26.94
CA GLY A 18 -7.21 9.95 -27.39
C GLY A 18 -6.91 10.83 -28.61
N ARG A 19 -7.76 11.82 -28.92
CA ARG A 19 -7.59 12.73 -30.06
C ARG A 19 -6.91 14.02 -29.64
N GLY A 20 -6.07 14.56 -30.53
CA GLY A 20 -5.42 15.86 -30.33
C GLY A 20 -6.41 17.02 -30.38
N LEU A 21 -6.33 17.92 -29.41
CA LEU A 21 -7.20 19.08 -29.24
C LEU A 21 -6.39 20.38 -29.28
N SER A 22 -6.96 21.40 -29.93
CA SER A 22 -6.50 22.79 -29.88
C SER A 22 -7.19 23.52 -28.72
N LEU A 23 -6.64 24.66 -28.28
CA LEU A 23 -7.20 25.49 -27.20
C LEU A 23 -8.69 25.83 -27.38
N ALA A 24 -9.17 25.97 -28.61
CA ALA A 24 -10.58 26.29 -28.90
C ALA A 24 -11.54 25.11 -28.65
N HIS A 25 -11.05 23.86 -28.77
CA HIS A 25 -11.85 22.64 -28.67
C HIS A 25 -11.57 21.84 -27.38
N LEU A 26 -10.72 22.42 -26.53
CA LEU A 26 -10.33 21.87 -25.25
C LEU A 26 -11.32 22.32 -24.16
N THR A 27 -11.59 21.41 -23.22
CA THR A 27 -12.15 21.74 -21.91
C THR A 27 -11.29 21.08 -20.85
N GLU A 28 -10.98 21.81 -19.78
CA GLU A 28 -10.14 21.35 -18.69
C GLU A 28 -11.01 20.73 -17.60
N LEU A 29 -10.68 19.50 -17.21
CA LEU A 29 -11.26 18.82 -16.06
C LEU A 29 -10.18 18.64 -14.97
N PRO A 30 -10.57 18.38 -13.70
CA PRO A 30 -9.65 18.35 -12.56
C PRO A 30 -8.42 17.43 -12.74
N ARG A 31 -8.57 16.34 -13.51
CA ARG A 31 -7.50 15.35 -13.77
C ARG A 31 -7.41 14.93 -15.23
N GLY A 32 -7.70 15.85 -16.17
CA GLY A 32 -7.56 15.56 -17.59
C GLY A 32 -8.13 16.61 -18.51
N LEU A 33 -7.88 16.42 -19.79
CA LEU A 33 -8.40 17.25 -20.87
C LEU A 33 -9.51 16.49 -21.59
N ALA A 34 -10.58 17.17 -22.00
CA ALA A 34 -11.66 16.57 -22.79
C ALA A 34 -12.03 17.42 -24.01
N CYS A 35 -12.75 16.80 -24.96
CA CYS A 35 -13.35 17.51 -26.07
C CYS A 35 -14.56 18.32 -25.58
N LYS A 36 -14.54 19.63 -25.83
CA LYS A 36 -15.63 20.56 -25.49
C LYS A 36 -16.96 20.07 -26.05
N GLY A 37 -17.96 19.89 -25.20
CA GLY A 37 -19.34 19.51 -25.57
C GLY A 37 -19.57 18.08 -26.07
N ARG A 38 -18.57 17.18 -26.03
CA ARG A 38 -18.76 15.77 -26.42
C ARG A 38 -18.20 14.76 -25.42
N CYS A 39 -17.02 15.01 -24.88
CA CYS A 39 -16.32 14.05 -24.03
C CYS A 39 -16.23 14.50 -22.57
N GLU A 40 -16.90 15.59 -22.19
CA GLU A 40 -16.91 16.14 -20.84
C GLU A 40 -17.47 15.15 -19.83
N GLU A 41 -18.71 14.71 -20.04
CA GLU A 41 -19.40 13.74 -19.19
C GLU A 41 -18.61 12.44 -19.07
N LYS A 42 -18.22 11.84 -20.20
CA LYS A 42 -17.42 10.60 -20.21
C LYS A 42 -16.09 10.74 -19.48
N THR A 43 -15.42 11.89 -19.56
CA THR A 43 -14.16 12.11 -18.85
C THR A 43 -14.40 12.34 -17.36
N GLY A 44 -15.51 12.99 -17.01
CA GLY A 44 -16.00 13.10 -15.63
C GLY A 44 -16.23 11.73 -15.00
N ASP A 45 -16.98 10.85 -15.66
CA ASP A 45 -17.26 9.49 -15.20
C ASP A 45 -15.96 8.68 -15.01
N LEU A 46 -15.01 8.84 -15.92
CA LEU A 46 -13.70 8.18 -15.81
C LEU A 46 -12.90 8.70 -14.62
N ILE A 47 -12.94 10.00 -14.34
CA ILE A 47 -12.26 10.59 -13.18
C ILE A 47 -12.92 10.10 -11.89
N GLU A 48 -14.24 10.08 -11.83
CA GLU A 48 -15.00 9.61 -10.66
C GLU A 48 -14.74 8.12 -10.39
N ALA A 49 -14.75 7.28 -11.44
CA ALA A 49 -14.41 5.87 -11.33
C ALA A 49 -12.95 5.65 -10.89
N GLU A 50 -12.03 6.47 -11.36
CA GLU A 50 -10.62 6.42 -10.96
C GLU A 50 -10.45 6.83 -9.49
N ASP A 51 -11.13 7.88 -9.04
CA ASP A 51 -11.12 8.31 -7.64
C ASP A 51 -11.75 7.27 -6.70
N GLY A 52 -12.88 6.68 -7.10
CA GLY A 52 -13.50 5.57 -6.36
C GLY A 52 -12.57 4.36 -6.23
N ASN A 53 -11.89 3.98 -7.32
CA ASN A 53 -10.92 2.89 -7.31
C ASN A 53 -9.67 3.20 -6.47
N ILE A 54 -9.19 4.45 -6.46
CA ILE A 54 -8.07 4.86 -5.61
C ILE A 54 -8.45 4.76 -4.13
N GLN A 55 -9.65 5.20 -3.76
CA GLN A 55 -10.14 5.11 -2.38
C GLN A 55 -10.31 3.64 -1.93
N LEU A 56 -10.85 2.79 -2.82
CA LEU A 56 -10.98 1.35 -2.56
C LEU A 56 -9.62 0.64 -2.49
N ARG A 57 -8.65 0.99 -3.34
CA ARG A 57 -7.28 0.42 -3.28
C ARG A 57 -6.56 0.84 -2.00
N LYS A 58 -6.66 2.11 -1.58
CA LYS A 58 -6.07 2.57 -0.31
C LYS A 58 -6.67 1.80 0.88
N SER A 59 -7.99 1.65 0.88
CA SER A 59 -8.72 0.96 1.96
C SER A 59 -8.53 -0.56 1.95
N GLY A 60 -8.47 -1.17 0.77
CA GLY A 60 -8.29 -2.61 0.57
C GLY A 60 -6.86 -3.07 0.80
N MET A 61 -5.88 -2.33 0.29
CA MET A 61 -4.45 -2.63 0.45
C MET A 61 -4.00 -2.50 1.92
N MET A 62 -4.51 -1.50 2.66
CA MET A 62 -4.28 -1.42 4.10
C MET A 62 -4.86 -2.65 4.84
N LYS A 63 -6.07 -3.09 4.49
CA LYS A 63 -6.72 -4.24 5.13
C LYS A 63 -6.04 -5.58 4.81
N THR A 64 -5.54 -5.76 3.59
CA THR A 64 -4.82 -7.00 3.20
C THR A 64 -3.39 -7.03 3.73
N MET A 65 -2.67 -5.90 3.72
CA MET A 65 -1.33 -5.83 4.31
C MET A 65 -1.35 -5.94 5.83
N ALA A 66 -2.35 -5.37 6.51
CA ALA A 66 -2.56 -5.55 7.94
C ALA A 66 -2.72 -7.03 8.33
N LYS A 67 -3.59 -7.77 7.63
CA LYS A 67 -3.88 -9.17 7.94
C LYS A 67 -2.75 -10.12 7.53
N GLY A 68 -2.09 -9.87 6.40
CA GLY A 68 -0.93 -10.65 5.96
C GLY A 68 0.29 -10.44 6.85
N SER A 69 0.55 -9.19 7.24
CA SER A 69 1.67 -8.84 8.13
C SER A 69 1.51 -9.45 9.51
N ALA A 70 0.31 -9.47 10.11
CA ALA A 70 0.11 -10.01 11.45
C ALA A 70 0.47 -11.50 11.55
N ARG A 71 0.09 -12.32 10.55
CA ARG A 71 0.42 -13.76 10.52
C ARG A 71 1.91 -14.00 10.32
N ALA A 72 2.54 -13.30 9.38
CA ALA A 72 3.99 -13.41 9.15
C ALA A 72 4.79 -13.01 10.39
N THR A 73 4.38 -11.92 11.06
CA THR A 73 5.01 -11.44 12.30
C THR A 73 4.89 -12.46 13.43
N PHE A 74 3.76 -13.17 13.53
CA PHE A 74 3.53 -14.20 14.54
C PHE A 74 4.41 -15.44 14.31
N VAL A 75 4.52 -15.91 13.06
CA VAL A 75 5.38 -17.06 12.71
C VAL A 75 6.85 -16.76 13.02
N VAL A 76 7.32 -15.56 12.65
CA VAL A 76 8.68 -15.12 12.93
C VAL A 76 8.94 -15.01 14.44
N ALA A 77 7.98 -14.47 15.21
CA ALA A 77 8.10 -14.39 16.66
C ALA A 77 8.15 -15.77 17.34
N CYS A 78 7.30 -16.72 16.91
CA CYS A 78 7.34 -18.10 17.40
C CYS A 78 8.68 -18.77 17.11
N PHE A 79 9.23 -18.57 15.91
CA PHE A 79 10.54 -19.11 15.55
C PHE A 79 11.64 -18.58 16.48
N PHE A 80 11.70 -17.27 16.73
CA PHE A 80 12.69 -16.69 17.63
C PHE A 80 12.54 -17.12 19.08
N LEU A 81 11.31 -17.30 19.58
CA LEU A 81 11.08 -17.81 20.94
C LEU A 81 11.53 -19.26 21.10
N LEU A 82 11.21 -20.13 20.13
CA LEU A 82 11.63 -21.53 20.14
C LEU A 82 13.14 -21.64 20.04
N PHE A 83 13.75 -20.91 19.10
CA PHE A 83 15.19 -20.96 18.89
C PHE A 83 15.98 -20.38 20.07
N GLY A 84 15.52 -19.26 20.65
CA GLY A 84 16.08 -18.69 21.87
C GLY A 84 15.96 -19.63 23.08
N GLY A 85 14.82 -20.32 23.22
CA GLY A 85 14.61 -21.34 24.26
C GLY A 85 15.56 -22.54 24.13
N ILE A 86 15.79 -23.03 22.92
CA ILE A 86 16.72 -24.12 22.64
C ILE A 86 18.17 -23.71 22.99
N LEU A 87 18.58 -22.47 22.66
CA LEU A 87 19.91 -21.98 23.03
C LEU A 87 20.09 -21.84 24.55
N CYS A 88 19.05 -21.41 25.28
CA CYS A 88 19.05 -21.42 26.74
C CYS A 88 19.13 -22.85 27.32
N PHE A 89 18.53 -23.84 26.66
CA PHE A 89 18.66 -25.25 27.05
C PHE A 89 20.07 -25.79 26.81
N ILE A 90 20.70 -25.43 25.69
CA ILE A 90 22.10 -25.80 25.41
C ILE A 90 23.05 -25.15 26.42
N TYR A 91 22.80 -23.91 26.85
CA TYR A 91 23.56 -23.27 27.94
C TYR A 91 23.54 -24.11 29.23
N TRP A 92 22.39 -24.70 29.57
CA TRP A 92 22.29 -25.54 30.77
C TRP A 92 23.24 -26.74 30.72
N HIS A 93 23.46 -27.29 29.53
CA HIS A 93 24.31 -28.47 29.33
C HIS A 93 25.81 -28.12 29.19
N SER A 94 26.15 -27.08 28.42
CA SER A 94 27.54 -26.78 28.06
C SER A 94 28.17 -25.62 28.86
N ARG A 95 27.38 -24.88 29.66
CA ARG A 95 27.81 -23.68 30.43
C ARG A 95 28.43 -22.57 29.56
N ASP A 96 28.19 -22.57 28.26
CA ASP A 96 28.73 -21.59 27.32
C ASP A 96 28.01 -20.24 27.43
N PHE A 97 28.71 -19.22 27.93
CA PHE A 97 28.18 -17.87 28.13
C PHE A 97 27.66 -17.21 26.85
N VAL A 98 28.25 -17.57 25.69
CA VAL A 98 27.84 -17.05 24.38
C VAL A 98 26.42 -17.48 24.04
N SER A 99 26.07 -18.74 24.28
CA SER A 99 24.75 -19.30 24.01
C SER A 99 23.67 -18.65 24.88
N LEU A 100 23.99 -18.29 26.13
CA LEU A 100 23.09 -17.55 27.01
C LEU A 100 22.81 -16.13 26.48
N ALA A 101 23.86 -15.40 26.09
CA ALA A 101 23.73 -14.02 25.61
C ALA A 101 22.86 -13.95 24.34
N PHE A 102 23.10 -14.84 23.37
CA PHE A 102 22.30 -14.92 22.14
C PHE A 102 20.87 -15.43 22.41
N GLY A 103 20.71 -16.42 23.28
CA GLY A 103 19.40 -16.94 23.66
C GLY A 103 18.49 -15.88 24.29
N VAL A 104 19.00 -15.13 25.26
CA VAL A 104 18.26 -14.04 25.94
C VAL A 104 17.94 -12.90 24.97
N ALA A 105 18.90 -12.49 24.12
CA ALA A 105 18.68 -11.44 23.14
C ALA A 105 17.58 -11.81 22.14
N LEU A 106 17.60 -13.04 21.59
CA LEU A 106 16.58 -13.53 20.66
C LEU A 106 15.21 -13.69 21.33
N PHE A 107 15.19 -14.14 22.59
CA PHE A 107 13.96 -14.27 23.35
C PHE A 107 13.31 -12.90 23.62
N ALA A 108 14.10 -11.92 24.08
CA ALA A 108 13.64 -10.54 24.28
C ALA A 108 13.14 -9.92 22.96
N PHE A 109 13.84 -10.18 21.85
CA PHE A 109 13.46 -9.70 20.53
C PHE A 109 12.14 -10.32 20.04
N GLY A 110 11.94 -11.62 20.26
CA GLY A 110 10.68 -12.32 19.97
C GLY A 110 9.50 -11.75 20.77
N VAL A 111 9.68 -11.50 22.06
CA VAL A 111 8.68 -10.85 22.92
C VAL A 111 8.36 -9.44 22.43
N PHE A 112 9.38 -8.63 22.12
CA PHE A 112 9.19 -7.28 21.58
C PHE A 112 8.39 -7.29 20.27
N TYR A 113 8.64 -8.26 19.39
CA TYR A 113 7.90 -8.43 18.14
C TYR A 113 6.42 -8.74 18.36
N ILE A 114 6.08 -9.54 19.37
CA ILE A 114 4.69 -9.83 19.75
C ILE A 114 3.99 -8.58 20.30
N PHE A 115 4.66 -7.81 21.15
CA PHE A 115 4.09 -6.55 21.66
C PHE A 115 3.85 -5.53 20.55
N ARG A 116 4.80 -5.41 19.62
CA ARG A 116 4.67 -4.52 18.45
C ARG A 116 3.54 -4.97 17.52
N SER A 117 3.39 -6.27 17.28
CA SER A 117 2.33 -6.79 16.40
C SER A 117 0.94 -6.57 17.00
N ARG A 118 0.79 -6.72 18.32
CA ARG A 118 -0.45 -6.39 19.04
C ARG A 118 -0.78 -4.90 18.98
N LYS A 119 0.23 -4.02 19.14
CA LYS A 119 0.04 -2.56 19.08
C LYS A 119 -0.40 -2.10 17.68
N LEU A 120 0.18 -2.67 16.61
CA LEU A 120 -0.27 -2.38 15.23
C LEU A 120 -1.71 -2.86 15.00
N GLY A 121 -2.05 -4.07 15.46
CA GLY A 121 -3.41 -4.61 15.35
C GLY A 121 -4.46 -3.71 16.01
N ALA A 122 -4.17 -3.21 17.22
CA ALA A 122 -5.06 -2.30 17.94
C ALA A 122 -5.27 -0.97 17.21
N GLN A 123 -4.23 -0.41 16.56
CA GLN A 123 -4.37 0.83 15.81
C GLN A 123 -5.22 0.67 14.54
N ILE A 124 -5.18 -0.51 13.91
CA ILE A 124 -6.03 -0.82 12.75
C ILE A 124 -7.49 -0.96 13.16
N GLU A 125 -7.79 -1.46 14.36
CA GLU A 125 -9.17 -1.48 14.90
C GLU A 125 -9.68 -0.08 15.26
N SER A 126 -8.84 0.79 15.82
CA SER A 126 -9.26 2.16 16.15
C SER A 126 -9.45 3.07 14.93
N ALA A 127 -8.75 2.81 13.81
CA ALA A 127 -8.90 3.58 12.57
C ALA A 127 -10.16 3.22 11.76
N LYS A 128 -11.02 2.35 12.31
CA LYS A 128 -12.25 1.84 11.68
C LYS A 128 -13.51 2.59 12.12
N PHE A 129 -13.37 3.59 12.98
CA PHE A 129 -14.45 4.45 13.49
C PHE A 129 -14.31 5.86 12.94
#